data_AF-A0A967N582-F1
#
_entry.id   AF-A0A967N582-F1
#
_cell.length_a   1.000
_cell.length_b   1.000
_cell.length_c   1.000
_cell.angle_alpha   90.00
_cell.angle_beta   90.00
_cell.angle_gamma   90.00
#
_symmetry.space_group_name_H-M   'P 1'
#
loop_
_entity.id
_entity.type
_entity.pdbx_description
1 polymer ?
#
loop_
_entity_poly.entity_id
_entity_poly.type
_entity_poly.pdbx_seq_one_letter_code
_entity_poly.pdbx_strand_id
1 'polypeptide(L)' 'MATDADEKMISVNVTRPIWERVFTVAPLVVVGTREGEAYDLAPKHMAMPMGWTGHFGFVCT' A
#
# COMPACT_ATOMS: atom_id res chain seq x y z
N MET A 1 -35.03 5.24 -6.80
CA MET A 1 -34.37 6.55 -6.77
C MET A 1 -32.89 6.32 -6.54
N ALA A 2 -32.10 6.27 -7.63
CA ALA A 2 -30.65 6.36 -7.53
C ALA A 2 -30.32 7.84 -7.29
N THR A 3 -29.53 8.13 -6.26
CA THR A 3 -29.12 9.49 -5.88
C THR A 3 -28.09 10.02 -6.88
N ASP A 4 -28.09 11.34 -7.13
CA ASP A 4 -27.22 12.16 -8.01
C ASP A 4 -25.69 11.87 -8.01
N ALA A 5 -25.19 10.92 -7.24
CA ALA A 5 -23.78 10.54 -7.15
C ALA A 5 -23.29 9.64 -8.31
N ASP A 6 -24.19 9.14 -9.17
CA ASP A 6 -23.84 8.26 -10.29
C ASP A 6 -23.23 9.01 -11.51
N GLU A 7 -23.34 10.34 -11.58
CA GLU A 7 -23.22 11.03 -12.88
C GLU A 7 -21.81 11.36 -13.40
N LYS A 8 -20.69 11.10 -12.69
CA LYS A 8 -19.34 11.30 -13.29
C LYS A 8 -18.27 10.32 -12.82
N MET A 9 -18.60 9.03 -12.75
CA MET A 9 -17.55 8.01 -12.64
C MET A 9 -16.80 7.88 -13.98
N ILE A 10 -15.48 8.04 -13.99
CA ILE A 10 -14.64 7.80 -15.17
C ILE A 10 -13.86 6.49 -15.03
N SER A 11 -13.83 5.67 -16.08
CA SER A 11 -13.02 4.46 -16.09
C SER A 11 -11.54 4.81 -16.14
N VAL A 12 -10.75 4.28 -15.21
CA VAL A 12 -9.29 4.41 -15.25
C VAL A 12 -8.73 3.22 -16.03
N ASN A 13 -7.96 3.49 -17.09
CA ASN A 13 -7.19 2.44 -17.77
C ASN A 13 -6.28 1.76 -16.74
N VAL A 14 -6.24 0.42 -16.66
CA VAL A 14 -5.42 -0.35 -15.70
C VAL A 14 -4.29 -1.17 -16.37
N THR A 15 -3.99 -0.90 -17.64
CA THR A 15 -2.91 -1.59 -18.38
C THR A 15 -1.52 -1.35 -17.78
N ARG A 16 -1.37 -0.28 -17.00
CA ARG A 16 -0.19 -0.01 -16.14
C ARG A 16 -0.64 0.24 -14.71
N PRO A 17 0.11 -0.23 -13.68
CA PRO A 17 -0.18 0.06 -12.28
C PRO A 17 -0.37 1.55 -12.04
N ILE A 18 -1.37 1.92 -11.23
CA ILE A 18 -1.68 3.33 -10.98
C ILE A 18 -0.53 4.07 -10.27
N TRP A 19 0.21 3.34 -9.43
CA TRP A 19 1.32 3.85 -8.64
C TRP A 19 2.56 4.21 -9.46
N GLU A 20 2.66 3.73 -10.70
CA GLU A 20 3.75 4.07 -11.62
C GLU A 20 3.47 5.36 -12.43
N ARG A 21 2.27 5.94 -12.30
CA ARG A 21 1.86 7.12 -13.09
C ARG A 21 2.27 8.43 -12.46
N VAL A 22 2.60 8.41 -11.18
CA VAL A 22 2.97 9.58 -10.40
C VAL A 22 4.20 9.25 -9.58
N PHE A 23 5.04 10.24 -9.33
CA PHE A 23 6.15 10.08 -8.42
C PHE A 23 5.61 9.92 -6.98
N THR A 24 6.02 8.85 -6.30
CA THR A 24 5.70 8.60 -4.90
C THR A 24 6.99 8.55 -4.09
N VAL A 25 6.96 9.12 -2.88
CA VAL A 25 8.05 8.94 -1.92
C VAL A 25 7.80 7.62 -1.19
N ALA A 26 8.70 6.68 -1.38
CA ALA A 26 8.64 5.36 -0.77
C ALA A 26 9.56 5.33 0.48
N PRO A 27 9.03 5.09 1.69
CA PRO A 27 9.87 4.92 2.86
C PRO A 27 10.62 3.60 2.76
N LEU A 28 11.91 3.59 3.10
CA LEU A 28 12.68 2.36 3.23
C LEU A 28 12.63 1.89 4.69
N VAL A 29 11.91 0.80 4.94
CA VAL A 29 11.81 0.19 6.27
C VAL A 29 12.36 -1.24 6.24
N VAL A 30 12.86 -1.71 7.39
CA VAL A 30 13.20 -3.13 7.60
C VAL A 30 12.13 -3.75 8.46
N VAL A 31 11.44 -4.76 7.93
CA VAL A 31 10.43 -5.53 8.67
C VAL A 31 11.09 -6.80 9.17
N GLY A 32 11.07 -7.01 10.48
CA GLY A 32 11.57 -8.22 11.11
C GLY A 32 10.44 -9.10 11.63
N THR A 33 10.53 -10.39 11.38
CA THR A 33 9.68 -11.41 12.00
C THR A 33 10.54 -12.38 12.80
N ARG A 34 9.94 -13.04 13.80
CA ARG A 34 10.62 -14.02 14.64
C ARG A 34 9.79 -15.29 14.71
N GLU A 35 10.42 -16.42 14.41
CA GLU A 35 9.84 -17.75 14.55
C GLU A 35 10.77 -18.60 15.43
N GLY A 36 10.36 -18.85 16.68
CA GLY A 36 11.24 -19.43 17.70
C GLY A 36 12.46 -18.52 17.96
N GLU A 37 13.66 -19.08 17.81
CA GLU A 37 14.95 -18.37 17.93
C GLU A 37 15.45 -17.80 16.60
N ALA A 38 14.75 -18.06 15.49
CA ALA A 38 15.14 -17.57 14.16
C ALA A 38 14.51 -16.21 13.87
N TYR A 39 15.26 -15.36 13.17
CA TYR A 39 14.84 -14.04 12.72
C TYR A 39 14.86 -13.98 11.20
N ASP A 40 13.80 -13.45 10.62
CA ASP A 40 13.74 -13.08 9.20
C ASP A 40 13.60 -11.57 9.08
N LEU A 41 14.44 -10.95 8.24
CA LEU A 41 14.51 -9.50 8.06
C LEU A 41 14.36 -9.19 6.57
N ALA A 42 13.33 -8.41 6.23
CA ALA A 42 13.07 -8.04 4.85
C ALA A 42 13.00 -6.51 4.69
N PRO A 43 13.77 -5.90 3.77
CA PRO A 43 13.57 -4.52 3.39
C PRO A 43 12.25 -4.38 2.63
N LYS A 44 11.46 -3.34 2.93
CA LYS A 44 10.19 -3.01 2.26
C LYS A 44 10.15 -1.53 1.93
N HIS A 45 9.78 -1.20 0.68
CA HIS A 45 9.60 0.17 0.21
C HIS A 45 8.12 0.59 0.11
N MET A 46 7.20 -0.38 0.11
CA MET A 46 5.75 -0.14 0.14
C MET A 46 5.25 -0.39 1.56
N ALA A 47 5.40 0.61 2.41
CA ALA A 47 5.06 0.52 3.82
C ALA A 47 4.42 1.84 4.28
N MET A 48 3.26 1.79 4.93
CA MET A 48 2.52 2.99 5.32
C MET A 48 1.63 2.77 6.55
N PRO A 49 1.39 3.82 7.38
CA PRO A 49 0.41 3.75 8.46
C PRO A 49 -1.00 3.60 7.90
N MET A 50 -1.81 2.75 8.51
CA MET A 50 -3.22 2.52 8.11
C MET A 50 -4.20 3.49 8.80
N GLY A 51 -3.69 4.41 9.61
CA GLY A 51 -4.46 5.42 10.31
C GLY A 51 -3.68 6.00 11.49
N TRP A 52 -4.40 6.71 12.36
CA TRP A 52 -3.83 7.27 13.60
C TRP A 52 -3.64 6.24 14.72
N THR A 53 -4.25 5.06 14.57
CA THR A 53 -4.02 3.94 15.47
C THR A 53 -2.76 3.18 15.04
N GLY A 54 -2.16 2.39 15.94
CA GLY A 54 -0.84 1.74 15.73
C GLY A 54 -0.79 0.61 14.70
N HIS A 55 -1.55 0.70 13.60
CA HIS A 55 -1.56 -0.28 12.52
C HIS A 55 -0.71 0.20 11.34
N PHE A 56 0.11 -0.71 10.83
CA PHE A 56 1.01 -0.45 9.71
C PHE A 56 0.85 -1.53 8.65
N GLY A 57 0.68 -1.12 7.40
CA GLY A 57 0.52 -2.02 6.26
C GLY A 57 1.77 -2.02 5.40
N PHE A 58 2.17 -3.20 4.92
CA PHE A 58 3.21 -3.34 3.92
C PHE A 58 2.85 -4.46 2.93
N VAL A 59 3.38 -4.36 1.71
CA VAL A 59 3.11 -5.34 0.64
C VAL A 59 4.29 -6.29 0.49
N CYS A 60 4.00 -7.59 0.37
CA CYS A 60 4.95 -8.63 0.00
C CYS A 60 4.81 -8.96 -1.49
N THR A 61 5.94 -9.24 -2.13
CA THR A 61 6.04 -9.85 -3.47
C THR A 61 6.50 -11.28 -3.32
#